data_AF-C1EBF5-F1
#
_entry.id   AF-C1EBF5-F1
#
_cell.length_a   1.000
_cell.length_b   1.000
_cell.length_c   1.000
_cell.angle_alpha   90.00
_cell.angle_beta   90.00
_cell.angle_gamma   90.00
#
_symmetry.space_group_name_H-M   'P 1'
#
loop_
_entity.id
_entity.type
_entity.pdbx_description
1 polymer ?
#
loop_
_entity_poly.entity_id
_entity_poly.type
_entity_poly.pdbx_seq_one_letter_code
_entity_poly.pdbx_strand_id
1 'polypeptide(L)'
;MAAIVHAGVMTRLGAPPAPRALRQRSSVRAIAKSRAIVAKASAESDTVDPRRAVTASLAALVVATTGSSAFVAFAEDSLLTDYVSDTKDLIQKQRDLLREGKGDVDAYFAKAEAYFAGYKWDHKGHTNSFSQLMNTDIVIREQDGYLKQTGGSWSKDSVPPSGTPKAKILEGYLQNAERCIQKESMGKFNEMDLATREEWKAIVCTQGLVAPADDQ
;
A
#
# COMPACT_ATOMS: atom_id res chain seq x y z
N MET A 1 -53.54 46.48 -35.83
CA MET A 1 -54.37 45.70 -34.89
C MET A 1 -54.68 44.35 -35.52
N ALA A 2 -54.37 43.28 -34.78
CA ALA A 2 -54.80 41.87 -34.87
C ALA A 2 -54.99 41.18 -36.23
N ALA A 3 -54.31 40.04 -36.41
CA ALA A 3 -54.97 38.77 -36.71
C ALA A 3 -54.11 37.59 -36.21
N ILE A 4 -54.73 36.81 -35.33
CA ILE A 4 -54.34 35.46 -34.85
C ILE A 4 -54.83 34.42 -35.89
N VAL A 5 -54.47 33.14 -35.69
CA VAL A 5 -55.12 31.86 -36.13
C VAL A 5 -54.24 31.11 -37.16
N HIS A 6 -53.88 29.82 -37.06
CA HIS A 6 -54.19 28.67 -36.20
C HIS A 6 -53.09 27.59 -36.37
N ALA A 7 -52.73 26.86 -35.31
CA ALA A 7 -53.01 25.42 -35.08
C ALA A 7 -52.22 24.40 -35.94
N GLY A 8 -51.62 23.41 -35.27
CA GLY A 8 -51.38 22.11 -35.92
C GLY A 8 -50.26 21.22 -35.35
N VAL A 9 -50.70 20.21 -34.58
CA VAL A 9 -50.27 18.80 -34.66
C VAL A 9 -48.95 18.34 -34.01
N MET A 10 -49.11 17.24 -33.26
CA MET A 10 -48.15 16.42 -32.52
C MET A 10 -47.05 15.77 -33.37
N THR A 11 -45.91 15.47 -32.75
CA THR A 11 -45.28 14.12 -32.84
C THR A 11 -44.20 13.91 -31.78
N ARG A 12 -44.30 12.79 -31.05
CA ARG A 12 -43.23 12.20 -30.24
C ARG A 12 -42.19 11.55 -31.15
N LEU A 13 -40.92 11.92 -31.00
CA LEU A 13 -39.73 11.16 -31.45
C LEU A 13 -38.66 11.48 -30.40
N GLY A 14 -38.27 10.55 -29.52
CA GLY A 14 -37.49 9.37 -29.83
C GLY A 14 -36.10 9.58 -29.20
N ALA A 15 -35.83 8.91 -28.08
CA ALA A 15 -34.54 9.00 -27.38
C ALA A 15 -33.38 8.58 -28.30
N PRO A 16 -32.19 9.20 -28.20
CA PRO A 16 -31.04 8.78 -28.98
C PRO A 16 -30.56 7.39 -28.52
N PRO A 17 -30.21 6.47 -29.46
CA PRO A 17 -29.72 5.15 -29.10
C PRO A 17 -28.31 5.21 -28.49
N ALA A 18 -28.11 4.45 -27.42
CA ALA A 18 -26.81 4.28 -26.76
C ALA A 18 -25.77 3.60 -27.69
N PRO A 19 -24.49 3.99 -27.63
CA PRO A 19 -23.45 3.38 -28.45
C PRO A 19 -23.18 1.93 -28.00
N ARG A 20 -23.19 1.01 -28.97
CA ARG A 20 -22.81 -0.41 -28.84
C ARG A 20 -21.34 -0.53 -28.41
N ALA A 21 -21.11 -1.15 -27.26
CA ALA A 21 -19.78 -1.60 -26.85
C ALA A 21 -19.30 -2.74 -27.76
N LEU A 22 -18.28 -2.46 -28.57
CA LEU A 22 -17.52 -3.47 -29.31
C LEU A 22 -16.64 -4.25 -28.32
N ARG A 23 -17.00 -5.53 -28.08
CA ARG A 23 -16.17 -6.51 -27.38
C ARG A 23 -14.90 -6.77 -28.22
N GLN A 24 -13.81 -6.09 -27.90
CA GLN A 24 -12.48 -6.49 -28.36
C GLN A 24 -12.05 -7.75 -27.60
N ARG A 25 -11.95 -8.87 -28.32
CA ARG A 25 -11.29 -10.09 -27.85
C ARG A 25 -9.78 -9.89 -27.95
N SER A 26 -9.10 -9.71 -26.81
CA SER A 26 -7.66 -9.82 -26.73
C SER A 26 -7.25 -11.31 -26.75
N SER A 27 -6.48 -11.65 -27.77
CA SER A 27 -5.83 -12.95 -27.97
C SER A 27 -4.76 -13.15 -26.89
N VAL A 28 -4.98 -14.10 -25.97
CA VAL A 28 -3.95 -14.56 -25.04
C VAL A 28 -3.08 -15.57 -25.77
N ARG A 29 -1.89 -15.13 -26.19
CA ARG A 29 -0.85 -16.01 -26.74
C ARG A 29 -0.20 -16.74 -25.57
N ALA A 30 -0.31 -18.07 -25.59
CA ALA A 30 0.30 -18.97 -24.62
C ALA A 30 1.83 -18.81 -24.62
N ILE A 31 2.42 -18.54 -23.45
CA ILE A 31 3.85 -18.69 -23.20
C ILE A 31 4.04 -20.07 -22.57
N ALA A 32 4.76 -20.93 -23.30
CA ALA A 32 5.13 -22.26 -22.89
C ALA A 32 5.97 -22.24 -21.61
N LYS A 33 5.50 -22.92 -20.56
CA LYS A 33 6.30 -23.27 -19.39
C LYS A 33 7.02 -24.60 -19.67
N SER A 34 8.32 -24.51 -19.86
CA SER A 34 9.23 -25.65 -19.93
C SER A 34 9.21 -26.45 -18.63
N ARG A 35 9.12 -27.78 -18.76
CA ARG A 35 9.28 -28.79 -17.70
C ARG A 35 10.75 -28.90 -17.30
N ALA A 36 11.02 -28.96 -16.00
CA ALA A 36 12.11 -29.68 -15.32
C ALA A 36 12.03 -29.32 -13.82
N ILE A 37 12.23 -30.15 -12.80
CA ILE A 37 12.47 -31.59 -12.60
C ILE A 37 11.91 -31.87 -11.20
N VAL A 38 11.25 -33.01 -11.04
CA VAL A 38 10.83 -33.56 -9.75
C VAL A 38 12.08 -34.07 -9.02
N ALA A 39 12.38 -33.53 -7.85
CA ALA A 39 13.22 -34.19 -6.86
C ALA A 39 12.38 -34.48 -5.62
N LYS A 40 11.96 -35.75 -5.55
CA LYS A 40 11.36 -36.39 -4.39
C LYS A 40 12.49 -36.67 -3.39
N ALA A 41 12.49 -36.02 -2.24
CA ALA A 41 13.23 -36.48 -1.08
C ALA A 41 12.22 -37.14 -0.13
N SER A 42 12.39 -38.45 0.06
CA SER A 42 11.61 -39.27 0.97
C SER A 42 11.76 -38.80 2.41
N ALA A 43 10.68 -39.02 3.16
CA ALA A 43 10.63 -38.91 4.60
C ALA A 43 11.67 -39.83 5.27
N GLU A 44 12.31 -39.32 6.31
CA GLU A 44 12.71 -40.15 7.44
C GLU A 44 12.45 -39.37 8.73
N SER A 45 11.61 -39.98 9.55
CA SER A 45 11.23 -39.60 10.89
C SER A 45 12.33 -40.10 11.82
N ASP A 46 12.92 -39.22 12.62
CA ASP A 46 13.48 -39.65 13.90
C ASP A 46 13.32 -38.55 14.95
N THR A 47 12.53 -38.89 15.95
CA THR A 47 12.29 -38.18 17.19
C THR A 47 13.46 -38.40 18.15
N VAL A 48 14.16 -37.35 18.57
CA VAL A 48 15.01 -37.38 19.78
C VAL A 48 14.91 -36.06 20.57
N ASP A 49 14.76 -36.23 21.88
CA ASP A 49 14.48 -35.32 23.00
C ASP A 49 15.29 -33.99 23.09
N PRO A 50 14.75 -32.93 23.72
CA PRO A 50 15.42 -31.64 23.89
C PRO A 50 15.98 -31.47 25.31
N ARG A 51 17.29 -31.65 25.53
CA ARG A 51 17.98 -31.14 26.73
C ARG A 51 19.45 -30.75 26.48
N ARG A 52 19.73 -29.46 26.71
CA ARG A 52 21.01 -28.82 27.07
C ARG A 52 22.21 -28.96 26.11
N ALA A 53 22.61 -27.83 25.53
CA ALA A 53 23.99 -27.32 25.66
C ALA A 53 24.03 -25.81 25.35
N VAL A 54 24.20 -25.00 26.40
CA VAL A 54 24.71 -23.63 26.30
C VAL A 54 26.22 -23.75 26.29
N THR A 55 26.88 -23.28 25.23
CA THR A 55 28.24 -22.72 25.28
C THR A 55 28.46 -21.84 24.07
N ALA A 56 28.71 -20.56 24.33
CA ALA A 56 29.17 -19.58 23.36
C ALA A 56 30.54 -19.97 22.79
N SER A 57 30.72 -19.79 21.47
CA SER A 57 32.03 -19.63 20.85
C SER A 57 31.92 -18.66 19.68
N LEU A 58 32.50 -17.48 19.88
CA LEU A 58 32.89 -16.52 18.85
C LEU A 58 33.83 -17.20 17.85
N ALA A 59 33.43 -17.25 16.58
CA ALA A 59 34.36 -17.42 15.47
C ALA A 59 33.82 -16.62 14.28
N ALA A 60 34.37 -15.42 14.11
CA ALA A 60 34.25 -14.65 12.89
C ALA A 60 35.00 -15.40 11.78
N LEU A 61 34.26 -15.98 10.83
CA LEU A 61 34.82 -16.51 9.60
C LEU A 61 34.47 -15.56 8.46
N VAL A 62 35.42 -14.70 8.10
CA VAL A 62 35.37 -13.91 6.87
C VAL A 62 35.73 -14.83 5.71
N VAL A 63 34.73 -15.25 4.94
CA VAL A 63 34.93 -15.83 3.61
C VAL A 63 34.58 -14.76 2.59
N ALA A 64 35.61 -14.08 2.09
CA ALA A 64 35.52 -13.31 0.86
C ALA A 64 35.65 -14.29 -0.32
N THR A 65 34.52 -14.70 -0.90
CA THR A 65 34.47 -15.30 -2.22
C THR A 65 33.46 -14.56 -3.07
N THR A 66 33.99 -13.90 -4.09
CA THR A 66 33.33 -13.26 -5.22
C THR A 66 32.27 -14.16 -5.85
N GLY A 67 31.04 -13.68 -5.97
CA GLY A 67 30.01 -14.30 -6.80
C GLY A 67 28.59 -14.10 -6.27
N SER A 68 27.85 -13.19 -6.91
CA SER A 68 26.38 -13.08 -6.95
C SER A 68 25.59 -13.76 -5.83
N SER A 69 25.37 -13.03 -4.75
CA SER A 69 24.12 -12.91 -3.99
C SER A 69 24.40 -11.90 -2.90
N ALA A 70 23.90 -10.67 -3.05
CA ALA A 70 24.00 -9.66 -2.01
C ALA A 70 23.21 -10.13 -0.79
N PHE A 71 23.87 -10.84 0.12
CA PHE A 71 23.45 -10.93 1.51
C PHE A 71 23.54 -9.52 2.07
N VAL A 72 22.39 -8.84 2.17
CA VAL A 72 22.29 -7.59 2.90
C VAL A 72 22.60 -7.93 4.35
N ALA A 73 23.77 -7.49 4.81
CA ALA A 73 24.15 -7.59 6.21
C ALA A 73 23.15 -6.76 7.01
N PHE A 74 22.34 -7.44 7.83
CA PHE A 74 21.46 -6.84 8.81
C PHE A 74 22.32 -6.13 9.84
N ALA A 75 22.43 -4.82 9.72
CA ALA A 75 22.94 -3.95 10.76
C ALA A 75 22.11 -2.67 10.75
N GLU A 76 21.03 -2.67 11.53
CA GLU A 76 20.78 -1.59 12.47
C GLU A 76 19.78 -2.06 13.52
N ASP A 77 20.02 -1.62 14.75
CA ASP A 77 19.15 -1.75 15.90
C ASP A 77 17.68 -1.52 15.50
N SER A 78 16.79 -2.42 15.93
CA SER A 78 15.50 -2.71 15.30
C SER A 78 14.76 -1.48 14.75
N LEU A 79 14.87 -1.23 13.43
CA LEU A 79 14.10 -0.20 12.73
C LEU A 79 12.59 -0.39 12.88
N LEU A 80 12.14 -1.55 13.38
CA LEU A 80 10.75 -1.87 13.68
C LEU A 80 10.56 -2.10 15.18
N THR A 81 9.40 -1.76 15.70
CA THR A 81 9.08 -1.86 17.13
C THR A 81 7.87 -2.74 17.32
N ASP A 82 6.69 -2.19 17.04
CA ASP A 82 5.44 -2.91 16.93
C ASP A 82 4.66 -2.39 15.72
N TYR A 83 3.79 -3.24 15.20
CA TYR A 83 3.06 -2.95 13.97
C TYR A 83 2.27 -1.63 14.04
N VAL A 84 1.63 -1.32 15.17
CA VAL A 84 0.77 -0.12 15.28
C VAL A 84 1.64 1.13 15.30
N SER A 85 2.70 1.14 16.11
CA SER A 85 3.62 2.28 16.20
C SER A 85 4.36 2.50 14.89
N ASP A 86 4.87 1.43 14.26
CA ASP A 86 5.58 1.54 12.99
C ASP A 86 4.66 1.99 11.85
N THR A 87 3.41 1.52 11.82
CA THR A 87 2.42 1.97 10.83
C THR A 87 2.13 3.47 11.00
N LYS A 88 1.92 3.94 12.23
CA LYS A 88 1.68 5.36 12.51
C LYS A 88 2.89 6.23 12.16
N ASP A 89 4.09 5.77 12.48
CA ASP A 89 5.34 6.43 12.09
C ASP A 89 5.45 6.54 10.56
N LEU A 90 5.18 5.45 9.83
CA LEU A 90 5.24 5.47 8.37
C LEU A 90 4.18 6.38 7.75
N ILE A 91 2.95 6.40 8.28
CA ILE A 91 1.90 7.35 7.86
C ILE A 91 2.41 8.79 8.02
N GLN A 92 3.02 9.12 9.15
CA GLN A 92 3.51 10.47 9.39
C GLN A 92 4.63 10.85 8.42
N LYS A 93 5.59 9.95 8.17
CA LYS A 93 6.65 10.18 7.18
C LYS A 93 6.10 10.38 5.77
N GLN A 94 5.10 9.58 5.39
CA GLN A 94 4.44 9.75 4.09
C GLN A 94 3.64 11.05 4.01
N ARG A 95 3.01 11.49 5.10
CA ARG A 95 2.33 12.79 5.17
C ARG A 95 3.33 13.95 5.03
N ASP A 96 4.43 13.90 5.76
CA ASP A 96 5.50 14.90 5.69
C ASP A 96 5.99 15.05 4.24
N LEU A 97 6.23 13.93 3.55
CA LEU A 97 6.64 13.92 2.15
C LEU A 97 5.53 14.38 1.20
N LEU A 98 4.34 13.80 1.24
CA LEU A 98 3.29 14.01 0.23
C LEU A 98 2.47 15.28 0.41
N ARG A 99 2.45 15.86 1.61
CA ARG A 99 1.62 17.02 1.94
C ARG A 99 2.45 18.23 2.30
N GLU A 100 3.46 18.05 3.13
CA GLU A 100 4.29 19.17 3.59
C GLU A 100 5.50 19.42 2.68
N GLY A 101 5.87 18.42 1.86
CA GLY A 101 7.06 18.48 1.01
C GLY A 101 8.34 18.59 1.84
N LYS A 102 8.32 18.05 3.05
CA LYS A 102 9.45 18.04 3.99
C LYS A 102 9.84 16.59 4.32
N GLY A 103 11.04 16.41 4.84
CA GLY A 103 11.54 15.12 5.31
C GLY A 103 12.63 14.55 4.41
N ASP A 104 13.33 13.56 4.97
CA ASP A 104 14.39 12.85 4.30
C ASP A 104 13.81 11.63 3.57
N VAL A 105 13.86 11.68 2.24
CA VAL A 105 13.34 10.64 1.35
C VAL A 105 14.13 9.34 1.51
N ASP A 106 15.44 9.41 1.70
CA ASP A 106 16.29 8.23 1.81
C ASP A 106 16.06 7.56 3.18
N ALA A 107 15.92 8.35 4.26
CA ALA A 107 15.53 7.83 5.57
C ALA A 107 14.12 7.22 5.56
N TYR A 108 13.18 7.81 4.80
CA TYR A 108 11.87 7.22 4.58
C TYR A 108 11.98 5.87 3.87
N PHE A 109 12.76 5.77 2.79
CA PHE A 109 12.91 4.52 2.05
C PHE A 109 13.55 3.42 2.90
N ALA A 110 14.56 3.73 3.70
CA ALA A 110 15.16 2.76 4.63
C ALA A 110 14.12 2.20 5.62
N LYS A 111 13.30 3.08 6.23
CA LYS A 111 12.22 2.66 7.14
C LYS A 111 11.11 1.89 6.40
N ALA A 112 10.73 2.34 5.21
CA ALA A 112 9.68 1.71 4.40
C ALA A 112 10.09 0.29 3.97
N GLU A 113 11.33 0.10 3.54
CA GLU A 113 11.86 -1.20 3.15
C GLU A 113 11.92 -2.16 4.34
N ALA A 114 12.39 -1.68 5.50
CA ALA A 114 12.33 -2.45 6.73
C ALA A 114 10.88 -2.85 7.07
N TYR A 115 9.94 -1.89 7.06
CA TYR A 115 8.53 -2.10 7.38
C TYR A 115 7.87 -3.12 6.44
N PHE A 116 7.99 -2.93 5.13
CA PHE A 116 7.36 -3.82 4.16
C PHE A 116 8.03 -5.19 4.14
N ALA A 117 9.36 -5.30 4.28
CA ALA A 117 10.02 -6.60 4.38
C ALA A 117 9.63 -7.35 5.66
N GLY A 118 9.53 -6.63 6.79
CA GLY A 118 9.22 -7.18 8.10
C GLY A 118 7.77 -7.69 8.22
N TYR A 119 6.79 -6.91 7.76
CA TYR A 119 5.37 -7.23 7.95
C TYR A 119 4.70 -7.92 6.77
N LYS A 120 5.33 -8.02 5.58
CA LYS A 120 4.72 -8.62 4.38
C LYS A 120 4.24 -10.05 4.54
N TRP A 121 4.99 -10.88 5.27
CA TRP A 121 4.68 -12.30 5.44
C TRP A 121 3.90 -12.60 6.73
N ASP A 122 3.72 -11.59 7.58
CA ASP A 122 2.85 -11.66 8.74
C ASP A 122 1.38 -11.49 8.29
N HIS A 123 0.41 -11.90 9.12
CA HIS A 123 -1.00 -11.56 8.95
C HIS A 123 -1.22 -10.05 8.79
N LYS A 124 -0.29 -9.25 9.30
CA LYS A 124 -0.25 -7.79 9.13
C LYS A 124 -0.04 -7.34 7.67
N GLY A 125 0.61 -8.14 6.83
CA GLY A 125 0.79 -7.87 5.40
C GLY A 125 -0.51 -7.94 4.58
N HIS A 126 -1.60 -8.42 5.17
CA HIS A 126 -2.92 -8.53 4.55
C HIS A 126 -3.95 -7.54 5.10
N THR A 127 -3.50 -6.60 5.93
CA THR A 127 -4.36 -5.57 6.53
C THR A 127 -4.64 -4.44 5.54
N ASN A 128 -5.65 -3.64 5.88
CA ASN A 128 -6.04 -2.52 5.04
C ASN A 128 -5.01 -1.39 5.16
N SER A 129 -4.53 -1.11 6.37
CA SER A 129 -3.51 -0.07 6.59
C SER A 129 -2.21 -0.37 5.84
N PHE A 130 -1.75 -1.64 5.85
CA PHE A 130 -0.57 -2.05 5.06
C PHE A 130 -0.76 -1.82 3.57
N SER A 131 -1.92 -2.18 3.01
CA SER A 131 -2.23 -1.97 1.59
C SER A 131 -2.27 -0.48 1.23
N GLN A 132 -2.78 0.37 2.12
CA GLN A 132 -2.81 1.82 1.91
C GLN A 132 -1.40 2.42 1.91
N LEU A 133 -0.54 1.98 2.83
CA LEU A 133 0.86 2.40 2.88
C LEU A 133 1.65 2.01 1.63
N MET A 134 1.36 0.84 1.03
CA MET A 134 1.95 0.43 -0.24
C MET A 134 1.53 1.35 -1.40
N ASN A 135 0.26 1.76 -1.45
CA ASN A 135 -0.23 2.66 -2.50
C ASN A 135 0.49 4.00 -2.45
N THR A 136 0.68 4.57 -1.26
CA THR A 136 1.40 5.83 -1.07
C THR A 136 2.91 5.69 -1.24
N ASP A 137 3.52 4.54 -0.91
CA ASP A 137 4.95 4.25 -1.17
C ASP A 137 5.26 4.29 -2.67
N ILE A 138 4.42 3.67 -3.50
CA ILE A 138 4.58 3.71 -4.98
C ILE A 138 4.58 5.16 -5.48
N VAL A 139 3.63 5.98 -5.02
CA VAL A 139 3.55 7.40 -5.40
C VAL A 139 4.83 8.14 -5.01
N ILE A 140 5.38 7.86 -3.81
CA ILE A 140 6.60 8.52 -3.35
C ILE A 140 7.80 8.11 -4.20
N ARG A 141 7.97 6.81 -4.47
CA ARG A 141 9.08 6.31 -5.30
C ARG A 141 9.03 6.83 -6.73
N GLU A 142 7.84 6.89 -7.33
CA GLU A 142 7.67 7.43 -8.68
C GLU A 142 7.98 8.94 -8.71
N GLN A 143 7.52 9.71 -7.73
CA GLN A 143 7.78 11.14 -7.64
C GLN A 143 9.27 11.43 -7.41
N ASP A 144 9.93 10.70 -6.51
CA ASP A 144 11.38 10.81 -6.28
C ASP A 144 12.17 10.51 -7.57
N GLY A 145 11.82 9.42 -8.26
CA GLY A 145 12.41 9.06 -9.55
C GLY A 145 12.25 10.18 -10.60
N TYR A 146 11.07 10.80 -10.67
CA TYR A 146 10.83 11.93 -11.56
C TYR A 146 11.66 13.17 -11.19
N LEU A 147 11.74 13.51 -9.90
CA LEU A 147 12.52 14.66 -9.43
C LEU A 147 14.01 14.46 -9.73
N LYS A 148 14.57 13.28 -9.43
CA LYS A 148 15.96 12.94 -9.75
C LYS A 148 16.26 13.04 -11.25
N GLN A 149 15.35 12.57 -12.10
CA GLN A 149 15.50 12.65 -13.57
C GLN A 149 15.46 14.10 -14.10
N THR A 150 14.68 14.97 -13.46
CA THR A 150 14.50 16.36 -13.88
C THR A 150 15.47 17.33 -13.19
N GLY A 151 16.36 16.83 -12.34
CA GLY A 151 17.29 17.64 -11.54
C GLY A 151 16.61 18.38 -10.37
N GLY A 152 15.38 18.00 -10.04
CA GLY A 152 14.64 18.48 -8.88
C GLY A 152 15.01 17.74 -7.60
N SER A 153 14.46 18.23 -6.49
CA SER A 153 14.56 17.58 -5.17
C SER A 153 13.23 17.70 -4.44
N TRP A 154 13.05 16.85 -3.43
CA TRP A 154 11.86 16.89 -2.61
C TRP A 154 11.78 18.22 -1.86
N SER A 155 10.69 18.94 -2.07
CA SER A 155 10.45 20.25 -1.49
C SER A 155 8.96 20.56 -1.45
N LYS A 156 8.60 21.65 -0.78
CA LYS A 156 7.21 22.14 -0.76
C LYS A 156 6.64 22.41 -2.16
N ASP A 157 7.50 22.72 -3.13
CA ASP A 157 7.09 22.96 -4.53
C ASP A 157 6.91 21.67 -5.33
N SER A 158 7.41 20.54 -4.82
CA SER A 158 7.23 19.22 -5.44
C SER A 158 5.92 18.52 -5.06
N VAL A 159 5.19 19.05 -4.08
CA VAL A 159 3.91 18.48 -3.63
C VAL A 159 2.72 19.22 -4.24
N PRO A 160 1.60 18.53 -4.56
CA PRO A 160 0.41 19.19 -5.06
C PRO A 160 -0.14 20.21 -4.04
N PRO A 161 -0.46 21.45 -4.46
CA PRO A 161 -1.03 22.45 -3.57
C PRO A 161 -2.29 21.95 -2.86
N SER A 162 -2.45 22.34 -1.60
CA SER A 162 -3.66 22.04 -0.82
C SER A 162 -4.93 22.49 -1.56
N GLY A 163 -6.01 21.73 -1.40
CA GLY A 163 -7.29 21.99 -2.09
C GLY A 163 -7.36 21.50 -3.54
N THR A 164 -6.23 21.13 -4.17
CA THR A 164 -6.27 20.49 -5.50
C THR A 164 -6.87 19.08 -5.42
N PRO A 165 -7.56 18.59 -6.47
CA PRO A 165 -8.10 17.23 -6.48
C PRO A 165 -7.03 16.16 -6.16
N LYS A 166 -5.81 16.34 -6.67
CA LYS A 166 -4.68 15.43 -6.39
C LYS A 166 -4.29 15.46 -4.91
N ALA A 167 -4.18 16.65 -4.31
CA ALA A 167 -3.89 16.80 -2.88
C ALA A 167 -4.96 16.13 -2.01
N LYS A 168 -6.24 16.32 -2.33
CA LYS A 168 -7.36 15.71 -1.59
C LYS A 168 -7.34 14.19 -1.66
N ILE A 169 -7.01 13.62 -2.82
CA ILE A 169 -6.88 12.17 -2.97
C ILE A 169 -5.73 11.63 -2.13
N LEU A 170 -4.55 12.25 -2.18
CA LEU A 170 -3.39 11.82 -1.39
C LEU A 170 -3.66 11.89 0.11
N GLU A 171 -4.29 12.98 0.57
CA GLU A 171 -4.73 13.09 1.97
C GLU A 171 -5.78 12.03 2.31
N GLY A 172 -6.71 11.75 1.40
CA GLY A 172 -7.69 10.68 1.57
C GLY A 172 -7.03 9.32 1.84
N TYR A 173 -6.02 8.94 1.07
CA TYR A 173 -5.24 7.71 1.30
C TYR A 173 -4.58 7.69 2.69
N LEU A 174 -3.97 8.81 3.12
CA LEU A 174 -3.33 8.90 4.43
C LEU A 174 -4.35 8.80 5.58
N GLN A 175 -5.46 9.53 5.51
CA GLN A 175 -6.54 9.46 6.50
C GLN A 175 -7.20 8.07 6.52
N ASN A 176 -7.32 7.41 5.38
CA ASN A 176 -7.82 6.04 5.32
C ASN A 176 -6.85 5.06 5.98
N ALA A 177 -5.54 5.22 5.78
CA ALA A 177 -4.53 4.44 6.49
C ALA A 177 -4.64 4.62 8.01
N GLU A 178 -4.87 5.85 8.49
CA GLU A 178 -5.08 6.16 9.92
C GLU A 178 -6.33 5.48 10.49
N ARG A 179 -7.45 5.57 9.77
CA ARG A 179 -8.69 4.87 10.15
C ARG A 179 -8.51 3.36 10.16
N CYS A 180 -7.83 2.80 9.15
CA CYS A 180 -7.52 1.38 9.08
C CYS A 180 -6.71 0.92 10.29
N ILE A 181 -5.60 1.62 10.61
CA ILE A 181 -4.74 1.19 11.72
C ILE A 181 -5.41 1.37 13.08
N GLN A 182 -6.22 2.42 13.26
CA GLN A 182 -7.03 2.57 14.46
C GLN A 182 -7.95 1.36 14.62
N LYS A 183 -8.73 1.03 13.59
CA LYS A 183 -9.66 -0.11 13.60
C LYS A 183 -8.96 -1.45 13.85
N GLU A 184 -7.80 -1.66 13.24
CA GLU A 184 -6.99 -2.87 13.38
C GLU A 184 -6.33 -3.00 14.77
N SER A 185 -6.11 -1.86 15.46
CA SER A 185 -5.52 -1.83 16.81
C SER A 185 -6.50 -2.16 17.94
N MET A 186 -7.81 -2.17 17.67
CA MET A 186 -8.86 -2.40 18.68
C MET A 186 -8.99 -3.88 19.12
N GLY A 187 -8.18 -4.78 18.55
CA GLY A 187 -8.21 -6.22 18.85
C GLY A 187 -9.19 -7.00 17.98
N LYS A 188 -9.56 -8.21 18.41
CA LYS A 188 -10.48 -9.07 17.65
C LYS A 188 -11.93 -8.70 17.93
N PHE A 189 -12.73 -8.63 16.87
CA PHE A 189 -14.13 -8.21 16.94
C PHE A 189 -14.98 -8.95 17.99
N ASN A 190 -14.79 -10.26 18.12
CA ASN A 190 -15.57 -11.08 19.07
C ASN A 190 -15.09 -10.97 20.52
N GLU A 191 -13.92 -10.39 20.75
CA GLU A 191 -13.31 -10.22 22.07
C GLU A 191 -13.55 -8.81 22.65
N MET A 192 -14.07 -7.88 21.83
CA MET A 192 -14.38 -6.50 22.23
C MET A 192 -15.66 -6.40 23.06
N ASP A 193 -15.76 -5.39 23.93
CA ASP A 193 -17.03 -5.00 24.55
C ASP A 193 -18.00 -4.36 23.54
N LEU A 194 -19.25 -4.09 23.95
CA LEU A 194 -20.28 -3.56 23.05
C LEU A 194 -19.93 -2.16 22.53
N ALA A 195 -19.43 -1.28 23.40
CA ALA A 195 -19.08 0.09 23.04
C ALA A 195 -17.94 0.12 22.01
N THR A 196 -16.89 -0.65 22.22
CA THR A 196 -15.76 -0.78 21.29
C THR A 196 -16.19 -1.37 19.96
N ARG A 197 -17.15 -2.32 19.95
CA ARG A 197 -17.70 -2.86 18.70
C ARG A 197 -18.52 -1.84 17.92
N GLU A 198 -19.26 -0.96 18.60
CA GLU A 198 -19.99 0.12 17.95
C GLU A 198 -19.03 1.10 17.28
N GLU A 199 -17.96 1.49 17.99
CA GLU A 199 -16.89 2.32 17.42
C GLU A 199 -16.19 1.63 16.25
N TRP A 200 -15.82 0.35 16.39
CA TRP A 200 -15.19 -0.43 15.32
C TRP A 200 -16.03 -0.49 14.04
N LYS A 201 -17.36 -0.63 14.19
CA LYS A 201 -18.30 -0.62 13.06
C LYS A 201 -18.42 0.76 12.41
N ALA A 202 -18.33 1.83 13.20
CA ALA A 202 -18.39 3.20 12.71
C ALA A 202 -17.14 3.58 11.89
N ILE A 203 -15.98 3.00 12.18
CA ILE A 203 -14.76 3.26 11.41
C ILE A 203 -14.86 2.62 10.03
N VAL A 204 -14.98 3.45 8.99
CA VAL A 204 -14.92 3.03 7.59
C VAL A 204 -13.46 3.05 7.12
N CYS A 205 -13.01 1.89 6.65
CA CYS A 205 -11.63 1.69 6.22
C CYS A 205 -11.62 0.73 5.02
N THR A 206 -10.95 1.08 3.93
CA THR A 206 -10.98 0.30 2.67
C THR A 206 -9.58 -0.08 2.19
N GLN A 207 -9.45 -1.22 1.49
CA GLN A 207 -8.20 -1.62 0.81
C GLN A 207 -8.03 -0.94 -0.56
N GLY A 208 -9.13 -0.46 -1.14
CA GLY A 208 -9.19 0.01 -2.52
C GLY A 208 -9.15 1.54 -2.65
N LEU A 209 -9.86 2.03 -3.68
CA LEU A 209 -10.01 3.46 -3.94
C LEU A 209 -10.61 4.16 -2.73
N VAL A 210 -10.02 5.30 -2.40
CA VAL A 210 -10.44 6.15 -1.30
C VAL A 210 -11.16 7.37 -1.86
N ALA A 211 -12.18 7.83 -1.15
CA ALA A 211 -12.78 9.13 -1.44
C ALA A 211 -11.74 10.24 -1.20
N PRO A 212 -11.79 11.35 -1.97
CA PRO A 212 -11.01 12.52 -1.64
C PRO A 212 -11.29 12.97 -0.20
N ALA A 213 -10.27 13.47 0.50
CA ALA A 213 -10.47 14.11 1.79
C ALA A 213 -11.43 15.31 1.66
N ASP A 214 -12.26 15.49 2.68
CA ASP A 214 -13.12 16.66 2.80
C ASP A 214 -12.27 17.94 2.91
N ASP A 215 -12.83 19.07 2.50
CA ASP A 215 -12.22 20.37 2.78
C ASP A 215 -12.29 20.63 4.29
N GLN A 216 -11.16 20.48 4.98
CA GLN A 216 -11.01 20.92 6.38
C GLN A 216 -10.82 22.43 6.47
#